data_AF-A0A317NFN1-F1
#
_entry.id   AF-A0A317NFN1-F1
#
_cell.length_a   1.000
_cell.length_b   1.000
_cell.length_c   1.000
_cell.angle_alpha   90.00
_cell.angle_beta   90.00
_cell.angle_gamma   90.00
#
_symmetry.space_group_name_H-M   'P 1'
#
loop_
_entity.id
_entity.type
_entity.pdbx_description
1 polymer ?
#
loop_
_entity_poly.entity_id
_entity_poly.type
_entity_poly.pdbx_seq_one_letter_code
_entity_poly.pdbx_strand_id
1 'polypeptide(L)' 'MAMLDIIVTTHPVAKTAIEEVVVRAPGSLVPVADGTVVIECLSATHPNQYTAPVDDAVPLFWQAVETVFGIAPHGPSE' A
#
# COMPACT_ATOMS: atom_id res chain seq x y z
N MET A 1 -17.69 -6.35 14.51
CA MET A 1 -16.94 -5.98 13.29
C MET A 1 -16.66 -4.50 13.37
N ALA A 2 -15.39 -4.12 13.36
CA ALA A 2 -15.00 -2.71 13.26
C ALA A 2 -14.98 -2.33 11.77
N MET A 3 -15.54 -1.17 11.43
CA MET A 3 -15.45 -0.62 10.09
C MET A 3 -14.21 0.26 10.04
N LEU A 4 -13.28 -0.06 9.13
CA LEU A 4 -12.07 0.72 8.88
C LEU A 4 -12.27 1.48 7.57
N ASP A 5 -12.09 2.80 7.59
CA ASP A 5 -12.12 3.63 6.39
C ASP A 5 -10.72 3.70 5.75
N ILE A 6 -10.65 3.53 4.42
CA ILE A 6 -9.41 3.69 3.64
C ILE A 6 -9.44 5.05 2.96
N ILE A 7 -8.42 5.88 3.21
CA ILE A 7 -8.22 7.16 2.54
C ILE A 7 -7.09 7.01 1.53
N VAL A 8 -7.37 7.26 0.24
CA VAL A 8 -6.37 7.26 -0.83
C VAL A 8 -6.05 8.70 -1.22
N THR A 9 -4.78 9.10 -1.15
CA THR A 9 -4.31 10.46 -1.45
C THR A 9 -3.06 10.43 -2.33
N THR A 10 -2.91 11.44 -3.18
CA THR A 10 -1.72 11.64 -4.03
C THR A 10 -0.59 12.38 -3.31
N HIS A 11 -0.87 13.00 -2.17
CA HIS A 11 0.12 13.71 -1.35
C HIS A 11 0.36 12.93 -0.06
N PRO A 12 1.63 12.78 0.38
CA PRO A 12 1.95 12.14 1.64
C PRO A 12 1.22 12.83 2.80
N VAL A 13 0.57 12.05 3.66
CA VAL A 13 -0.06 12.59 4.87
C VAL A 13 1.04 12.98 5.86
N ALA A 14 0.94 14.16 6.47
CA ALA A 14 1.87 14.54 7.52
C ALA A 14 1.70 13.57 8.71
N LYS A 15 2.81 12.94 9.13
CA LYS A 15 2.91 11.87 10.14
C LYS A 15 1.80 11.92 11.19
N THR A 16 0.69 11.27 10.90
CA THR A 16 -0.43 11.08 11.83
C THR A 16 -0.26 9.70 12.46
N ALA A 17 -0.89 9.43 13.61
CA ALA A 17 -0.89 8.10 14.24
C ALA A 17 -1.78 7.10 13.48
N ILE A 18 -1.61 7.02 12.16
CA ILE A 18 -2.29 6.07 11.28
C ILE A 18 -1.24 5.11 10.74
N GLU A 19 -1.64 3.86 10.55
CA GLU A 19 -0.84 2.89 9.82
C GLU A 19 -1.05 3.13 8.33
N GLU A 20 0.03 3.21 7.55
CA GLU A 20 -0.01 3.66 6.15
C GLU A 20 0.52 2.59 5.19
N VAL A 21 -0.05 2.53 3.99
CA VAL A 21 0.57 1.83 2.85
C VAL A 21 0.93 2.88 1.80
N VAL A 22 2.22 3.01 1.52
CA VAL A 22 2.75 3.95 0.53
C VAL A 22 3.14 3.17 -0.73
N VAL A 23 2.56 3.54 -1.86
CA VAL A 23 2.91 2.98 -3.17
C VAL A 23 3.70 4.02 -3.97
N ARG A 24 4.90 3.64 -4.41
CA ARG A 24 5.77 4.46 -5.25
C ARG A 24 5.92 3.79 -6.60
N ALA A 25 5.63 4.53 -7.65
CA ALA A 25 5.74 4.10 -9.05
C ALA A 25 6.64 5.07 -9.83
N PRO A 26 7.07 4.72 -11.07
CA PRO A 26 7.83 5.63 -11.92
C PRO A 26 7.11 6.98 -12.03
N GLY A 27 7.83 8.07 -11.76
CA GLY A 27 7.24 9.42 -11.66
C GLY A 27 6.89 9.88 -10.23
N SER A 28 7.08 9.03 -9.21
CA SER A 28 7.00 9.45 -7.81
C SER A 28 8.11 10.46 -7.45
N LEU A 29 7.85 11.33 -6.47
CA LEU A 29 8.85 12.27 -5.92
C LEU A 29 10.07 11.56 -5.33
N VAL A 30 9.89 10.34 -4.83
CA VAL A 30 11.00 9.48 -4.42
C VAL A 30 11.30 8.51 -5.57
N PRO A 31 12.53 8.48 -6.07
CA PRO A 31 12.86 7.70 -7.25
C PRO A 31 12.70 6.20 -6.99
N VAL A 32 12.09 5.52 -7.96
CA VAL A 32 11.99 4.06 -8.07
C VAL A 32 12.49 3.65 -9.45
N ALA A 33 12.98 2.41 -9.59
CA ALA A 33 13.49 1.93 -10.86
C ALA A 33 12.36 1.80 -11.91
N ASP A 34 12.68 2.10 -13.17
CA ASP A 34 11.75 1.95 -14.29
C ASP A 34 11.19 0.53 -14.37
N GLY A 35 9.89 0.43 -14.64
CA GLY A 35 9.17 -0.84 -14.70
C GLY A 35 8.92 -1.51 -13.34
N THR A 36 9.23 -0.85 -12.23
CA THR A 36 9.00 -1.38 -10.87
C THR A 36 8.16 -0.45 -10.01
N VAL A 37 7.52 -1.04 -9.00
CA VAL A 37 6.86 -0.33 -7.91
C VAL A 37 7.48 -0.72 -6.57
N VAL A 38 7.41 0.19 -5.62
CA VAL A 38 7.75 -0.06 -4.22
C VAL A 38 6.50 0.14 -3.37
N ILE A 39 6.18 -0.85 -2.54
CA ILE A 39 5.04 -0.82 -1.60
C ILE A 39 5.60 -0.86 -0.19
N GLU A 40 5.40 0.19 0.58
CA GLU A 40 5.88 0.32 1.95
C GLU A 40 4.70 0.31 2.92
N CYS A 41 4.67 -0.67 3.82
CA CYS A 41 3.74 -0.71 4.94
C CYS A 41 4.41 -0.03 6.14
N LEU A 42 3.99 1.20 6.43
CA LEU A 42 4.43 1.97 7.58
C LEU A 42 3.49 1.69 8.75
N SER A 43 3.63 0.50 9.33
CA SER A 43 2.99 0.12 10.60
C SER A 43 4.01 0.21 11.74
N ALA A 44 3.56 0.65 12.92
CA ALA A 44 4.38 0.65 14.13
C ALA A 44 4.74 -0.78 14.60
N THR A 45 3.94 -1.77 14.22
CA THR A 45 4.12 -3.16 14.65
C THR A 45 4.75 -4.04 13.57
N HIS A 46 4.49 -3.77 12.29
CA HIS A 46 4.98 -4.60 11.19
C HIS A 46 5.44 -3.76 10.00
N PRO A 47 6.59 -3.07 10.10
CA PRO A 47 7.16 -2.36 8.95
C PRO A 47 7.56 -3.36 7.88
N ASN A 48 7.06 -3.18 6.65
CA ASN A 48 7.45 -4.03 5.54
C ASN A 48 7.61 -3.24 4.24
N GLN A 49 8.47 -3.71 3.34
CA GLN A 49 8.72 -3.10 2.05
C GLN A 49 8.83 -4.19 0.98
N TYR A 50 8.10 -4.00 -0.11
CA TYR A 50 8.11 -4.88 -1.26
C TYR A 50 8.52 -4.10 -2.50
N THR A 51 9.36 -4.71 -3.34
CA THR A 51 9.71 -4.18 -4.66
C THR A 51 9.32 -5.21 -5.70
N ALA A 52 8.60 -4.79 -6.73
CA ALA A 52 8.08 -5.70 -7.75
C ALA A 52 7.89 -5.03 -9.11
N PRO A 53 7.72 -5.80 -10.19
CA PRO A 53 7.26 -5.28 -11.48
C PRO A 53 5.91 -4.54 -11.35
N VAL A 54 5.68 -3.57 -12.23
CA VAL A 54 4.41 -2.81 -12.27
C VAL A 54 3.20 -3.73 -12.45
N ASP A 55 3.32 -4.80 -13.23
CA ASP A 55 2.23 -5.76 -13.48
C ASP A 55 1.76 -6.48 -12.19
N ASP A 56 2.66 -6.64 -11.21
CA ASP A 56 2.38 -7.29 -9.94
C ASP A 56 1.93 -6.29 -8.85
N ALA A 57 1.84 -4.99 -9.16
CA ALA A 57 1.60 -3.95 -8.17
C ALA A 57 0.28 -4.11 -7.43
N VAL A 58 -0.82 -4.37 -8.15
CA VAL A 58 -2.16 -4.52 -7.59
C VAL A 58 -2.30 -5.75 -6.68
N PRO A 59 -1.93 -6.97 -7.12
CA PRO A 59 -2.02 -8.13 -6.24
C PRO A 59 -1.11 -8.01 -5.01
N LEU A 60 0.09 -7.47 -5.15
CA LEU A 60 1.00 -7.25 -4.01
C LEU A 60 0.49 -6.20 -3.03
N PHE A 61 -0.15 -5.14 -3.53
CA PHE A 61 -0.79 -4.14 -2.68
C PHE A 61 -1.85 -4.80 -1.79
N TRP A 62 -2.77 -5.58 -2.39
CA TRP A 62 -3.82 -6.24 -1.61
C TRP A 62 -3.28 -7.29 -0.66
N GLN A 63 -2.27 -8.06 -1.07
CA GLN A 63 -1.62 -9.01 -0.19
C GLN A 63 -0.99 -8.32 1.03
N ALA A 64 -0.34 -7.16 0.82
CA ALA A 64 0.25 -6.38 1.90
C ALA A 64 -0.83 -5.80 2.84
N VAL A 65 -1.91 -5.27 2.27
CA VAL A 65 -3.07 -4.74 3.02
C VAL A 65 -3.74 -5.83 3.86
N GLU A 66 -3.97 -7.00 3.30
CA GLU A 66 -4.56 -8.13 4.02
C GLU A 66 -3.61 -8.64 5.13
N THR A 67 -2.32 -8.78 4.83
CA THR A 67 -1.33 -9.29 5.79
C THR A 67 -1.13 -8.35 6.97
N VAL A 68 -1.00 -7.05 6.72
CA VAL A 68 -0.64 -6.06 7.76
C VAL A 68 -1.88 -5.53 8.48
N PHE A 69 -3.01 -5.37 7.78
CA PHE A 69 -4.20 -4.70 8.31
C PHE A 69 -5.42 -5.63 8.44
N GLY A 70 -5.35 -6.86 7.93
CA GLY A 70 -6.48 -7.80 7.95
C GLY A 70 -7.65 -7.37 7.05
N ILE A 71 -7.40 -6.50 6.07
CA ILE A 71 -8.43 -5.98 5.16
C ILE A 71 -8.37 -6.77 3.86
N ALA A 72 -9.40 -7.58 3.59
CA ALA A 72 -9.55 -8.28 2.32
C ALA A 72 -10.38 -7.43 1.35
N PRO A 73 -10.01 -7.35 0.05
CA PRO A 73 -10.84 -6.70 -0.94
C PRO A 73 -12.13 -7.51 -1.13
N HIS A 74 -13.28 -6.93 -0.77
CA HIS A 74 -14.56 -7.43 -1.25
C HIS A 74 -14.71 -6.99 -2.71
N GLY A 75 -14.30 -7.86 -3.63
CA GLY A 75 -14.69 -7.70 -5.04
C GLY A 75 -16.22 -7.67 -5.17
N PRO A 76 -16.78 -7.20 -6.31
CA PRO A 76 -18.19 -7.45 -6.59
C PRO A 76 -18.41 -8.97 -6.46
N SER A 77 -19.42 -9.37 -5.67
CA SER A 77 -19.94 -10.74 -5.76
C SER A 77 -20.41 -10.92 -7.20
N GLU A 78 -19.74 -11.77 -7.95
CA GLU A 78 -20.27 -12.27 -9.23
C GLU A 78 -21.65 -12.91 -9.04
#